data_AF-A0A218PMB2-F1
#
_entry.id   AF-A0A218PMB2-F1
#
_cell.length_a   1.000
_cell.length_b   1.000
_cell.length_c   1.000
_cell.angle_alpha   90.00
_cell.angle_beta   90.00
_cell.angle_gamma   90.00
#
_symmetry.space_group_name_H-M   'P 1'
#
loop_
_entity.id
_entity.type
_entity.pdbx_description
1 polymer ?
#
loop_
_entity_poly.entity_id
_entity_poly.type
_entity_poly.pdbx_seq_one_letter_code
_entity_poly.pdbx_strand_id
1 'polypeptide(L)'
;MTCRLKRAYSEDEKPQAIIIVVGVKDGDPTEWAIEFRPWAEWLSMVVDCPPELELSDAQILANIFYEMTFAGFDEVTVELKLHEIEKIAET
;
A
#
# COMPACT_ATOMS: atom_id res chain seq x y z
N MET A 1 -0.30 -6.04 -12.51
CA MET A 1 -0.19 -5.70 -11.07
C MET A 1 -0.98 -4.43 -10.84
N THR A 2 -1.76 -4.42 -9.77
CA THR A 2 -2.75 -3.39 -9.50
C THR A 2 -2.55 -2.83 -8.10
N CYS A 3 -2.58 -1.52 -7.99
CA CYS A 3 -2.61 -0.77 -6.74
C CYS A 3 -4.06 -0.40 -6.46
N ARG A 4 -4.69 -1.07 -5.48
CA ARG A 4 -6.12 -0.93 -5.19
C ARG A 4 -6.35 -0.13 -3.91
N LEU A 5 -7.23 0.87 -3.99
CA LEU A 5 -7.68 1.62 -2.83
C LEU A 5 -8.93 0.97 -2.22
N LYS A 6 -9.01 0.96 -0.89
CA LYS A 6 -10.15 0.40 -0.16
C LYS A 6 -10.46 1.19 1.09
N ARG A 7 -11.73 1.14 1.50
CA ARG A 7 -12.14 1.60 2.83
C ARG A 7 -11.94 0.50 3.85
N ALA A 8 -11.23 0.82 4.93
CA ALA A 8 -11.12 0.00 6.13
C ALA A 8 -11.53 0.81 7.37
N TYR A 9 -11.44 0.19 8.54
CA TYR A 9 -11.72 0.84 9.81
C TYR A 9 -10.52 0.65 10.74
N SER A 10 -10.11 1.71 11.44
CA SER A 10 -9.04 1.63 12.42
C SER A 10 -9.41 0.71 13.58
N GLU A 11 -8.40 0.11 14.22
CA GLU A 11 -8.56 -0.77 15.37
C GLU A 11 -8.64 -0.02 16.72
N ASP A 12 -8.97 1.28 16.67
CA ASP A 12 -9.10 2.13 17.86
C ASP A 12 -10.39 1.82 18.65
N GLU A 13 -10.44 2.25 19.92
CA GLU A 13 -11.65 2.15 20.77
C GLU A 13 -12.90 2.78 20.10
N LYS A 14 -12.68 3.79 19.26
CA LYS A 14 -13.68 4.38 18.37
C LYS A 14 -13.19 4.26 16.92
N PRO A 15 -13.60 3.21 16.20
CA PRO A 15 -13.14 2.96 14.84
C PRO A 15 -13.42 4.13 13.91
N GLN A 16 -12.40 4.57 13.18
CA GLN A 16 -12.53 5.60 12.15
C GLN A 16 -12.38 4.97 10.77
N ALA A 17 -13.14 5.46 9.80
CA ALA A 17 -12.96 5.03 8.42
C ALA A 17 -11.62 5.54 7.91
N ILE A 18 -10.80 4.63 7.39
CA ILE A 18 -9.51 4.93 6.77
C ILE A 18 -9.50 4.42 5.33
N ILE A 19 -8.65 5.02 4.51
CA ILE A 19 -8.33 4.50 3.18
C ILE A 19 -7.01 3.76 3.30
N ILE A 20 -7.01 2.51 2.86
CA ILE A 20 -5.80 1.70 2.72
C ILE A 20 -5.52 1.47 1.24
N VAL A 21 -4.26 1.30 0.91
CA VAL A 21 -3.83 0.97 -0.46
C VAL A 21 -3.12 -0.39 -0.41
N VAL A 22 -3.57 -1.32 -1.26
CA VAL A 22 -3.04 -2.69 -1.29
C VAL A 22 -2.62 -3.09 -2.69
N GLY A 23 -1.65 -3.98 -2.76
CA GLY A 23 -1.17 -4.55 -3.99
C GLY A 23 -1.92 -5.82 -4.31
N VAL A 24 -2.32 -5.99 -5.57
CA VAL A 24 -3.04 -7.18 -6.05
C VAL A 24 -2.44 -7.62 -7.37
N LYS A 25 -2.25 -8.93 -7.53
CA LYS A 25 -1.80 -9.52 -8.79
C LYS A 25 -3.00 -9.97 -9.62
N ASP A 26 -2.92 -9.81 -10.93
CA ASP A 26 -4.02 -10.15 -11.82
C ASP A 26 -4.30 -11.67 -11.78
N GLY A 27 -5.55 -12.03 -11.48
CA GLY A 27 -5.95 -13.43 -11.31
C GLY A 27 -5.60 -14.06 -9.95
N ASP A 28 -5.02 -13.29 -9.02
CA ASP A 28 -4.68 -13.74 -7.67
C ASP A 28 -5.30 -12.78 -6.63
N PRO A 29 -6.23 -13.25 -5.78
CA PRO A 29 -6.90 -12.40 -4.80
C PRO A 29 -6.00 -12.03 -3.61
N THR A 30 -4.79 -12.58 -3.51
CA THR A 30 -3.89 -12.27 -2.40
C THR A 30 -3.46 -10.80 -2.44
N GLU A 31 -3.69 -10.14 -1.30
CA GLU A 31 -3.31 -8.76 -1.04
C GLU A 31 -1.98 -8.70 -0.31
N TRP A 32 -1.18 -7.69 -0.65
CA TRP A 32 0.11 -7.45 -0.01
C TRP A 32 0.32 -5.96 0.26
N ALA A 33 1.11 -5.73 1.30
CA ALA A 33 1.53 -4.42 1.79
C ALA A 33 2.49 -3.79 0.77
N ILE A 34 2.09 -2.65 0.24
CA ILE A 34 2.74 -2.08 -0.94
C ILE A 34 4.05 -1.40 -0.60
N GLU A 35 4.14 -0.81 0.60
CA GLU A 35 5.24 -0.02 1.15
C GLU A 35 6.61 -0.72 1.16
N PHE A 36 6.66 -2.03 0.95
CA PHE A 36 7.89 -2.82 0.88
C PHE A 36 8.32 -3.21 -0.55
N ARG A 37 7.66 -2.69 -1.60
CA ARG A 37 8.03 -3.00 -2.98
C ARG A 37 8.98 -1.98 -3.61
N PRO A 38 9.84 -2.40 -4.55
CA PRO A 38 10.67 -1.49 -5.34
C PRO A 38 9.82 -0.48 -6.12
N TRP A 39 10.18 0.79 -6.07
CA TRP A 39 9.51 1.92 -6.71
C TRP A 39 9.30 1.73 -8.22
N ALA A 40 10.22 1.04 -8.89
CA ALA A 40 10.07 0.70 -10.30
C ALA A 40 8.83 -0.17 -10.57
N GLU A 41 8.49 -1.07 -9.63
CA GLU A 41 7.29 -1.90 -9.74
C GLU A 41 6.03 -1.06 -9.58
N TRP A 42 6.02 -0.15 -8.61
CA TRP A 42 4.91 0.78 -8.36
C TRP A 42 4.55 1.64 -9.56
N LEU A 43 5.56 2.24 -10.20
CA LEU A 43 5.37 3.08 -11.38
C LEU A 43 4.73 2.32 -12.55
N SER A 44 4.76 0.99 -12.51
CA SER A 44 4.14 0.12 -13.52
C SER A 44 2.75 -0.41 -13.13
N MET A 45 2.27 -0.11 -11.91
CA MET A 45 0.98 -0.61 -11.44
C MET A 45 -0.18 0.21 -11.99
N VAL A 46 -1.28 -0.48 -12.28
CA VAL A 46 -2.56 0.16 -12.61
C VAL A 46 -3.24 0.59 -11.31
N VAL A 47 -3.72 1.82 -11.26
CA VAL A 47 -4.49 2.32 -10.11
C VAL A 47 -5.95 1.88 -10.24
N ASP A 48 -6.44 1.18 -9.24
CA ASP A 48 -7.82 0.72 -9.10
C ASP A 48 -8.46 1.43 -7.89
N CYS A 49 -9.20 2.51 -8.17
CA CYS A 49 -9.97 3.24 -7.17
C CYS A 49 -11.47 3.00 -7.40
N PRO A 50 -12.14 2.25 -6.52
CA PRO A 50 -13.57 2.04 -6.64
C PRO A 50 -14.35 3.38 -6.52
N PRO A 51 -15.40 3.60 -7.34
CA PRO A 51 -16.13 4.86 -7.38
C PRO A 51 -16.84 5.20 -6.05
N GLU A 52 -17.19 4.20 -5.24
CA GLU A 52 -17.80 4.37 -3.92
C GLU A 52 -16.89 5.03 -2.88
N LEU A 53 -15.58 5.17 -3.17
CA LEU A 53 -14.68 5.92 -2.31
C LEU A 53 -14.84 7.44 -2.48
N GLU A 54 -15.43 7.89 -3.60
CA GLU A 54 -15.70 9.31 -3.89
C GLU A 54 -14.45 10.21 -3.74
N LEU A 55 -13.28 9.69 -4.12
CA LEU A 55 -12.01 10.40 -4.03
C LEU A 55 -11.73 11.16 -5.33
N SER A 56 -11.19 12.38 -5.18
CA SER A 56 -10.54 13.09 -6.29
C SER A 56 -9.18 12.46 -6.62
N ASP A 57 -8.68 12.69 -7.84
CA ASP A 57 -7.36 12.24 -8.27
C ASP A 57 -6.25 12.65 -7.28
N ALA A 58 -6.32 13.86 -6.73
CA ALA A 58 -5.35 14.34 -5.75
C ALA A 58 -5.40 13.55 -4.43
N GLN A 59 -6.60 13.17 -3.97
CA GLN A 59 -6.75 12.34 -2.78
C GLN A 59 -6.28 10.90 -3.05
N ILE A 60 -6.55 10.36 -4.24
CA ILE A 60 -6.06 9.04 -4.64
C ILE A 60 -4.53 9.02 -4.58
N LEU A 61 -3.87 9.97 -5.24
CA LEU A 61 -2.41 10.08 -5.24
C LEU A 61 -1.85 10.29 -3.84
N ALA A 62 -2.48 11.12 -3.01
CA ALA A 62 -2.04 11.35 -1.63
C ALA A 62 -2.05 10.05 -0.80
N ASN A 63 -3.09 9.23 -0.91
CA ASN A 63 -3.15 7.94 -0.21
C ASN A 63 -2.09 6.97 -0.72
N ILE A 64 -1.90 6.89 -2.05
CA ILE A 64 -0.86 6.03 -2.65
C ILE A 64 0.53 6.45 -2.17
N PHE A 65 0.85 7.75 -2.21
CA PHE A 65 2.16 8.24 -1.77
C PHE A 65 2.38 8.07 -0.26
N TYR A 66 1.32 8.27 0.54
CA TYR A 66 1.39 8.01 1.97
C TYR A 66 1.78 6.55 2.24
N GLU A 67 1.08 5.59 1.63
CA GLU A 67 1.39 4.17 1.80
C GLU A 67 2.79 3.83 1.25
N MET A 68 3.15 4.29 0.06
CA MET A 68 4.50 4.11 -0.51
C MET A 68 5.62 4.54 0.44
N THR A 69 5.38 5.60 1.20
CA THR A 69 6.39 6.21 2.06
C THR A 69 6.27 5.80 3.53
N PHE A 70 5.33 4.91 3.86
CA PHE A 70 5.08 4.47 5.22
C PHE A 70 6.31 3.79 5.83
N ALA A 71 6.98 2.93 5.05
CA ALA A 71 8.22 2.28 5.46
C ALA A 71 9.46 3.18 5.27
N GLY A 72 9.41 4.24 4.47
CA GLY A 72 10.55 5.15 4.26
C GLY A 72 10.44 5.99 3.00
N PHE A 73 11.24 7.05 2.90
CA PHE A 73 11.22 7.98 1.77
C PHE A 73 12.25 7.64 0.68
N ASP A 74 13.08 6.63 0.89
CA ASP A 74 14.07 6.14 -0.08
C ASP A 74 14.00 4.61 -0.21
N GLU A 75 14.12 4.12 -1.44
CA GLU A 75 14.01 2.69 -1.77
C GLU A 75 15.00 1.82 -0.99
N VAL A 76 16.24 2.31 -0.81
CA VAL A 76 17.30 1.59 -0.07
C VAL A 76 16.89 1.35 1.39
N THR A 77 16.35 2.36 2.07
CA THR A 77 15.88 2.22 3.45
C THR A 77 14.71 1.24 3.55
N VAL A 78 13.79 1.29 2.59
CA VAL A 78 12.64 0.37 2.54
C VAL A 78 13.12 -1.08 2.37
N GLU A 79 14.04 -1.33 1.43
CA GLU A 79 14.61 -2.66 1.21
C GLU A 79 15.34 -3.19 2.44
N LEU A 80 16.11 -2.34 3.13
CA LEU A 80 16.79 -2.72 4.37
C LEU A 80 15.78 -3.15 5.46
N LYS A 81 14.69 -2.40 5.62
CA LYS A 81 13.62 -2.75 6.58
C LYS A 81 12.95 -4.07 6.23
N LEU A 82 12.67 -4.32 4.95
CA LEU A 82 12.11 -5.60 4.53
C LEU A 82 13.05 -6.77 4.88
N HIS A 83 14.34 -6.65 4.59
CA HIS A 83 15.34 -7.67 4.94
C HIS A 83 15.44 -7.91 6.45
N GLU A 84 15.28 -6.86 7.28
CA GLU A 84 15.24 -7.00 8.74
C GLU A 84 14.01 -7.79 9.18
N ILE A 85 12.83 -7.51 8.61
CA ILE A 85 11.58 -8.22 8.90
C ILE A 85 11.67 -9.69 8.49
N GLU A 86 12.19 -9.97 7.30
CA GLU A 86 12.37 -11.33 6.77
C GLU A 86 13.27 -12.18 7.68
N LYS A 87 14.40 -11.61 8.14
CA LYS A 87 15.29 -12.29 9.10
C LYS A 87 14.57 -12.65 10.40
N ILE A 88 13.71 -11.77 10.90
CA ILE A 88 12.93 -12.03 12.12
C ILE A 88 11.88 -13.13 11.87
N ALA A 89 11.19 -13.09 10.73
CA ALA A 89 10.16 -14.07 10.39
C ALA A 89 10.71 -15.49 10.16
N GLU A 90 11.98 -15.61 9.76
CA GLU A 90 12.69 -16.88 9.61
C GLU A 90 13.23 -17.46 10.94
N THR A 91 13.13 -16.74 12.06
CA THR A 91 13.62 -17.16 13.39
C THR A 91 12.50 -17.75 14.24
#